data_AF-A0A532TZ95-F1
#
_entry.id   AF-A0A532TZ95-F1
#
_cell.length_a   1.000
_cell.length_b   1.000
_cell.length_c   1.000
_cell.angle_alpha   90.00
_cell.angle_beta   90.00
_cell.angle_gamma   90.00
#
_symmetry.space_group_name_H-M   'P 1'
#
loop_
_entity.id
_entity.type
_entity.pdbx_description
1 polymer ?
#
loop_
_entity_poly.entity_id
_entity_poly.type
_entity_poly.pdbx_seq_one_letter_code
_entity_poly.pdbx_strand_id
1 'polypeptide(L)'
;MSSIKGFLWSFVFLLTFGIYGSIPTYVTISYWEWLNALRFDGEPIYTLSLFVLFLWIVSLLVTLIYIVAMIRAIIQRKSEDLGIPKGVKGFGLVSTIVVIVFMVVWYLLFNQVAFFSMIPP
;
A
#
# COMPACT_ATOMS: atom_id res chain seq x y z
N MET A 1 -26.72 -4.50 2.67
CA MET A 1 -25.51 -4.79 3.44
C MET A 1 -25.79 -4.41 4.89
N SER A 2 -25.63 -5.34 5.85
CA SER A 2 -25.73 -5.00 7.28
C SER A 2 -24.77 -3.86 7.63
N SER A 3 -25.20 -2.91 8.48
CA SER A 3 -24.41 -1.74 8.92
C SER A 3 -23.00 -2.14 9.41
N ILE A 4 -22.88 -3.31 10.04
CA ILE A 4 -21.62 -3.90 10.52
C ILE A 4 -20.66 -4.21 9.37
N LYS A 5 -21.18 -4.77 8.26
CA LYS A 5 -20.36 -5.10 7.07
C LYS A 5 -19.80 -3.82 6.44
N GLY A 6 -20.58 -2.74 6.36
CA GLY A 6 -20.11 -1.45 5.84
C GLY A 6 -18.97 -0.87 6.66
N PHE A 7 -19.11 -0.92 7.98
CA PHE A 7 -18.07 -0.49 8.91
C PHE A 7 -16.77 -1.31 8.76
N LEU A 8 -16.86 -2.64 8.74
CA LEU A 8 -15.71 -3.52 8.55
C LEU A 8 -14.96 -3.22 7.26
N TRP A 9 -15.67 -3.03 6.15
CA TRP A 9 -15.03 -2.68 4.87
C TRP A 9 -14.39 -1.30 4.89
N SER A 10 -15.01 -0.30 5.54
CA SER A 10 -14.37 1.00 5.69
C SER A 10 -13.08 0.93 6.49
N PHE A 11 -13.03 0.08 7.52
CA PHE A 11 -11.81 -0.14 8.30
C PHE A 11 -10.72 -0.84 7.50
N VAL A 12 -11.06 -1.87 6.72
CA VAL A 12 -10.12 -2.52 5.79
C VAL A 12 -9.56 -1.51 4.80
N PHE A 13 -10.41 -0.69 4.18
CA PHE A 13 -9.95 0.32 3.23
C PHE A 13 -9.10 1.41 3.88
N LEU A 14 -9.38 1.79 5.12
CA LEU A 14 -8.54 2.72 5.89
C LEU A 14 -7.14 2.15 6.13
N LEU A 15 -7.04 0.89 6.55
CA LEU A 15 -5.75 0.23 6.75
C LEU A 15 -4.98 0.12 5.43
N THR A 16 -5.65 -0.31 4.36
CA THR A 16 -5.02 -0.47 3.06
C THR A 16 -4.60 0.86 2.45
N PHE A 17 -5.39 1.92 2.65
CA PHE A 17 -4.99 3.31 2.38
C PHE A 17 -3.72 3.69 3.13
N GLY A 18 -3.68 3.43 4.44
CA GLY A 18 -2.52 3.73 5.28
C GLY A 18 -1.27 3.01 4.80
N ILE A 19 -1.39 1.73 4.41
CA ILE A 19 -0.26 0.94 3.91
C ILE A 19 0.24 1.46 2.57
N TYR A 20 -0.60 1.52 1.52
CA TYR A 20 -0.14 1.94 0.19
C TYR A 20 0.24 3.42 0.12
N GLY A 21 -0.32 4.25 0.99
CA GLY A 21 0.03 5.67 1.07
C GLY A 21 1.33 5.89 1.83
N SER A 22 1.45 5.35 3.05
CA SER A 22 2.55 5.70 3.94
C SER A 22 3.83 4.91 3.68
N ILE A 23 3.73 3.59 3.45
CA ILE A 23 4.91 2.72 3.33
C ILE A 23 5.72 3.05 2.08
N PRO A 24 5.15 3.04 0.86
CA PRO A 24 5.90 3.34 -0.35
C PRO A 24 6.44 4.76 -0.36
N THR A 25 5.71 5.71 0.25
CA THR A 25 6.18 7.10 0.41
C THR A 25 7.36 7.18 1.35
N TYR A 26 7.30 6.53 2.50
CA TYR A 26 8.42 6.47 3.44
C TYR A 26 9.66 5.83 2.78
N VAL A 27 9.52 4.66 2.17
CA VAL A 27 10.64 3.97 1.51
C VAL A 27 11.23 4.83 0.40
N THR A 28 10.40 5.43 -0.45
CA THR A 28 10.89 6.26 -1.54
C THR A 28 11.66 7.47 -1.00
N ILE A 29 11.11 8.19 -0.02
CA ILE A 29 11.75 9.39 0.52
C ILE A 29 13.02 9.05 1.30
N SER A 30 12.97 8.05 2.19
CA SER A 30 14.10 7.69 3.06
C SER A 30 15.29 7.12 2.29
N TYR A 31 15.05 6.41 1.18
CA TYR A 31 16.11 5.78 0.39
C TYR A 31 16.38 6.48 -0.93
N TRP A 32 15.81 7.67 -1.17
CA TRP A 32 15.96 8.39 -2.45
C TRP A 32 17.42 8.72 -2.78
N GLU A 33 18.17 9.21 -1.80
CA GLU A 33 19.59 9.57 -1.99
C GLU A 33 20.42 8.32 -2.26
N TRP A 34 20.20 7.24 -1.50
CA TRP A 34 20.86 5.96 -1.71
C TRP A 34 20.57 5.41 -3.11
N LEU A 35 19.32 5.45 -3.55
CA LEU A 35 18.89 4.95 -4.85
C LEU A 35 19.57 5.70 -6.01
N ASN A 36 19.71 7.02 -5.89
CA ASN A 36 20.38 7.84 -6.91
C ASN A 36 21.91 7.80 -6.83
N ALA A 37 22.47 7.27 -5.75
CA ALA A 37 23.91 7.03 -5.61
C ALA A 37 24.34 5.71 -6.28
N LEU A 38 23.42 4.82 -6.66
CA LEU A 38 23.72 3.55 -7.28
C LEU A 38 24.38 3.74 -8.65
N ARG A 39 25.54 3.09 -8.82
CA ARG A 39 26.32 3.09 -10.05
C ARG A 39 26.62 1.68 -10.50
N PHE A 40 26.62 1.46 -11.81
CA PHE A 40 27.07 0.24 -12.46
C PHE A 40 28.14 0.63 -13.48
N ASP A 41 29.33 0.04 -13.40
CA ASP A 41 30.49 0.41 -14.24
C ASP A 41 30.85 1.91 -14.23
N GLY A 42 30.67 2.57 -13.07
CA GLY A 42 30.94 4.00 -12.89
C GLY A 42 29.82 4.93 -13.34
N GLU A 43 28.84 4.42 -14.09
CA GLU A 43 27.69 5.18 -14.58
C GLU A 43 26.49 5.08 -13.61
N PRO A 44 25.75 6.18 -13.39
CA PRO A 44 24.55 6.18 -12.54
C PRO A 44 23.41 5.33 -13.15
N ILE A 45 22.76 4.52 -12.30
CA ILE A 45 21.66 3.62 -12.71
C ILE A 45 20.30 4.34 -12.62
N TYR A 46 20.02 5.23 -13.57
CA TYR A 46 18.74 5.98 -13.56
C TYR A 46 17.50 5.10 -13.79
N THR A 47 17.64 3.97 -14.49
CA THR A 47 16.50 3.08 -14.81
C THR A 47 15.85 2.53 -13.55
N LEU A 48 16.64 2.19 -12.53
CA LEU A 48 16.13 1.68 -11.26
C LEU A 48 15.40 2.79 -10.48
N SER A 49 15.98 3.99 -10.43
CA SER A 49 15.34 5.16 -9.81
C SER A 49 14.00 5.49 -10.45
N LEU A 50 13.94 5.50 -11.78
CA LEU A 50 12.70 5.74 -12.53
C LEU A 50 11.66 4.64 -12.29
N PHE A 51 12.09 3.38 -12.20
CA PHE A 51 11.19 2.26 -11.91
C PHE A 51 10.58 2.34 -10.51
N VAL A 52 11.39 2.64 -9.48
CA VAL A 52 10.89 2.83 -8.11
C VAL A 52 9.95 4.02 -8.02
N LEU A 53 10.28 5.13 -8.70
CA LEU A 53 9.41 6.31 -8.76
C LEU A 53 8.07 6.00 -9.45
N PHE A 54 8.10 5.21 -10.53
CA PHE A 54 6.88 4.71 -11.18
C PHE A 54 6.02 3.87 -10.22
N LEU A 55 6.63 2.92 -9.50
CA LEU A 55 5.91 2.10 -8.51
C LEU A 55 5.32 2.95 -7.38
N TRP A 56 6.03 3.99 -6.93
CA TRP A 56 5.53 4.92 -5.94
C TRP A 56 4.30 5.68 -6.44
N ILE A 57 4.33 6.21 -7.66
CA ILE A 57 3.18 6.87 -8.29
C ILE A 57 1.99 5.90 -8.41
N VAL A 58 2.21 4.68 -8.88
CA VAL A 58 1.16 3.64 -8.95
C VAL A 58 0.56 3.39 -7.57
N SER A 59 1.40 3.34 -6.52
CA SER A 59 0.92 3.20 -5.15
C SER A 59 0.06 4.37 -4.68
N LEU A 60 0.42 5.60 -5.04
CA LEU A 60 -0.41 6.78 -4.74
C LEU A 60 -1.76 6.72 -5.47
N LEU A 61 -1.79 6.27 -6.73
CA LEU A 61 -3.05 6.06 -7.46
C LEU A 61 -3.93 5.01 -6.79
N VAL A 62 -3.34 3.90 -6.38
CA VAL A 62 -4.02 2.84 -5.61
C VAL A 62 -4.57 3.40 -4.29
N THR A 63 -3.80 4.25 -3.62
CA THR A 63 -4.20 4.93 -2.38
C THR A 63 -5.46 5.77 -2.59
N LEU A 64 -5.53 6.55 -3.68
CA LEU A 64 -6.71 7.34 -4.03
C LEU A 64 -7.95 6.46 -4.27
N ILE A 65 -7.80 5.32 -4.94
CA ILE A 65 -8.90 4.36 -5.15
C ILE A 65 -9.44 3.86 -3.81
N TYR A 66 -8.57 3.54 -2.85
CA TYR A 66 -8.98 3.09 -1.52
C TYR A 66 -9.66 4.18 -0.69
N ILE A 67 -9.24 5.44 -0.81
CA ILE A 67 -9.92 6.58 -0.17
C ILE A 67 -11.36 6.67 -0.67
N VAL A 68 -11.56 6.65 -2.00
CA VAL A 68 -12.89 6.73 -2.60
C VAL A 68 -13.74 5.52 -2.18
N ALA A 69 -13.16 4.32 -2.16
CA ALA A 69 -13.82 3.11 -1.69
C ALA A 69 -14.25 3.19 -0.22
N MET A 70 -13.39 3.72 0.64
CA MET A 70 -13.67 3.95 2.06
C MET A 70 -14.84 4.91 2.26
N ILE A 71 -14.79 6.08 1.61
CA ILE A 71 -15.87 7.08 1.68
C ILE A 71 -17.19 6.46 1.22
N ARG A 72 -17.16 5.73 0.10
CA ARG A 72 -18.35 5.05 -0.43
C ARG A 72 -18.89 4.00 0.54
N ALA A 73 -18.02 3.21 1.18
CA ALA A 73 -18.41 2.22 2.18
C ALA A 73 -19.07 2.86 3.42
N ILE A 74 -18.62 4.04 3.84
CA ILE A 74 -19.19 4.78 4.97
C ILE A 74 -20.57 5.35 4.60
N ILE A 75 -20.67 6.05 3.46
CA ILE A 75 -21.90 6.72 3.02
C ILE A 75 -23.00 5.69 2.74
N GLN A 76 -22.66 4.58 2.07
CA GLN A 76 -23.63 3.58 1.61
C GLN A 76 -23.85 2.44 2.62
N ARG A 77 -23.38 2.56 3.87
CA ARG A 77 -23.51 1.51 4.89
C ARG A 77 -24.97 1.11 5.22
N LYS A 78 -25.94 1.98 4.93
CA LYS A 78 -27.38 1.78 5.18
C LYS A 78 -28.21 1.51 3.92
N SER A 79 -27.62 1.54 2.73
CA SER A 79 -28.30 1.33 1.45
C SER A 79 -27.73 0.10 0.77
N GLU A 80 -28.57 -0.90 0.48
CA GLU A 80 -28.11 -2.17 -0.10
C GLU A 80 -27.83 -2.07 -1.60
N ASP A 81 -28.55 -1.20 -2.32
CA ASP A 81 -28.60 -1.17 -3.79
C ASP A 81 -27.32 -0.64 -4.45
N LEU A 82 -26.52 0.16 -3.73
CA LEU A 82 -25.31 0.78 -4.26
C LEU A 82 -24.02 0.16 -3.71
N GLY A 83 -24.05 -1.07 -3.19
CA GLY A 83 -22.94 -1.72 -2.50
C GLY A 83 -21.55 -1.60 -3.16
N ILE A 84 -20.50 -1.76 -2.35
CA ILE A 84 -19.09 -1.64 -2.80
C ILE A 84 -18.83 -2.54 -4.03
N PRO A 85 -18.24 -2.01 -5.12
CA PRO A 85 -17.95 -2.76 -6.33
C PRO A 85 -17.15 -4.04 -6.03
N LYS A 86 -17.51 -5.16 -6.65
CA LYS A 86 -16.86 -6.47 -6.43
C LYS A 86 -15.34 -6.42 -6.64
N GLY A 87 -14.88 -5.66 -7.65
CA GLY A 87 -13.45 -5.49 -7.94
C GLY A 87 -12.67 -4.86 -6.79
N VAL A 88 -13.25 -3.87 -6.11
CA VAL A 88 -12.62 -3.18 -4.98
C VAL A 88 -12.54 -4.08 -3.75
N LYS A 89 -13.56 -4.94 -3.54
CA LYS A 89 -13.52 -5.96 -2.47
C LYS A 89 -12.45 -7.00 -2.72
N GLY A 90 -12.36 -7.52 -3.95
CA GLY A 90 -11.36 -8.50 -4.34
C GLY A 90 -9.94 -7.96 -4.24
N PHE A 91 -9.72 -6.74 -4.75
CA PHE A 91 -8.44 -6.07 -4.70
C PHE A 91 -8.01 -5.76 -3.25
N GLY A 92 -8.93 -5.27 -2.40
CA GLY A 92 -8.67 -5.05 -0.98
C GLY A 92 -8.22 -6.32 -0.25
N LEU A 93 -8.91 -7.44 -0.51
CA LEU A 93 -8.59 -8.72 0.12
C LEU A 93 -7.24 -9.28 -0.36
N VAL A 94 -6.99 -9.27 -1.67
CA VAL A 94 -5.69 -9.69 -2.24
C VAL A 94 -4.56 -8.84 -1.70
N SER A 95 -4.75 -7.52 -1.67
CA SER A 95 -3.80 -6.58 -1.08
C SER A 95 -3.48 -6.94 0.38
N THR A 96 -4.50 -7.13 1.23
CA THR A 96 -4.29 -7.47 2.63
C THR A 96 -3.49 -8.75 2.78
N ILE A 97 -3.78 -9.77 1.97
CA ILE A 97 -3.00 -11.03 1.95
C ILE A 97 -1.55 -10.76 1.56
N VAL A 98 -1.31 -10.00 0.48
CA VAL A 98 0.04 -9.67 0.01
C VAL A 98 0.83 -8.92 1.09
N VAL A 99 0.21 -7.96 1.77
CA VAL A 99 0.88 -7.21 2.85
C VAL A 99 1.21 -8.13 4.03
N ILE A 100 0.28 -8.99 4.46
CA ILE A 100 0.54 -9.95 5.54
C ILE A 100 1.68 -10.90 5.16
N VAL A 101 1.65 -11.45 3.95
CA VAL A 101 2.72 -12.33 3.44
C VAL A 101 4.06 -11.59 3.42
N PHE A 102 4.08 -10.34 2.95
CA PHE A 102 5.29 -9.52 2.96
C PHE A 102 5.84 -9.31 4.38
N MET A 103 4.98 -8.96 5.35
CA MET A 103 5.40 -8.78 6.75
C MET A 103 5.95 -10.09 7.34
N VAL A 104 5.33 -11.23 7.05
CA VAL A 104 5.79 -12.54 7.51
C VAL A 104 7.13 -12.91 6.89
N VAL A 105 7.28 -12.79 5.56
CA VAL A 105 8.53 -13.09 4.86
C VAL A 105 9.66 -12.19 5.36
N TRP A 106 9.39 -10.89 5.51
CA TRP A 106 10.37 -9.95 6.04
C TRP A 106 10.81 -10.31 7.46
N TYR A 107 9.86 -10.66 8.32
CA TYR A 107 10.17 -11.11 9.68
C TYR A 107 11.03 -12.37 9.68
N LEU A 108 10.75 -13.34 8.82
CA LEU A 108 11.55 -14.55 8.70
C LEU A 108 12.98 -14.30 8.18
N LEU A 109 13.16 -13.32 7.28
CA LEU A 109 14.47 -13.02 6.69
C LEU A 109 15.35 -12.12 7.58
N PHE A 110 14.75 -11.13 8.24
CA PHE A 110 15.47 -10.08 8.94
C PHE A 110 15.28 -10.10 10.46
N ASN A 111 14.45 -11.01 10.99
CA ASN A 111 14.05 -11.10 12.41
C ASN A 111 13.55 -9.76 12.99
N GLN A 112 12.92 -8.96 12.13
CA GLN A 112 12.44 -7.61 12.41
C GLN A 112 11.02 -7.49 11.85
N VAL A 113 10.13 -6.79 12.54
CA VAL A 113 8.83 -6.47 11.94
C VAL A 113 9.07 -5.42 10.86
N ALA A 114 8.71 -5.73 9.62
CA ALA A 114 8.79 -4.79 8.50
C ALA A 114 8.22 -3.43 8.92
N PHE A 115 8.92 -2.34 8.56
CA PHE A 115 8.57 -0.94 8.90
C PHE A 115 8.78 -0.49 10.34
N PHE A 116 9.07 -1.39 11.29
CA PHE A 116 9.44 -1.01 12.67
C PHE A 116 10.95 -0.95 12.90
N SER A 117 11.75 -1.60 12.05
CA SER A 117 13.19 -1.57 12.25
C SER A 117 13.82 -0.22 11.95
N MET A 118 13.25 0.60 11.05
CA MET A 118 13.68 1.98 10.71
C MET A 118 15.20 2.19 10.59
N ILE A 119 15.97 1.13 10.35
CA ILE A 119 17.42 1.16 10.25
C ILE A 119 17.72 0.92 8.78
N PRO A 120 18.36 1.87 8.08
CA PRO A 120 18.84 1.62 6.73
C PRO A 120 19.84 0.46 6.76
N PRO A 121 19.89 -0.40 5.72
CA PRO A 121 21.00 -1.35 5.57
C PRO A 121 22.33 -0.63 5.44
#